data_AF-A0A1F3SQC6-F1
#
_entry.id   AF-A0A1F3SQC6-F1
#
_cell.length_a   1.000
_cell.length_b   1.000
_cell.length_c   1.000
_cell.angle_alpha   90.00
_cell.angle_beta   90.00
_cell.angle_gamma   90.00
#
_symmetry.space_group_name_H-M   'P 1'
#
loop_
_entity.id
_entity.type
_entity.pdbx_description
1 polymer ?
#
loop_
_entity_poly.entity_id
_entity_poly.type
_entity_poly.pdbx_seq_one_letter_code
_entity_poly.pdbx_strand_id
1 'polypeptide(L)'
;MIAFYIFIAGAFAYSQVNAKSLCAGANSSQLIANLSYRIIYLCEKNGNEYWRYFFSYGRGGARKYSEGDEKTPVGTYALGAPQKSADFYQFIPIGYPTKEQRKMGYTGGAIGIHGPYNTGIYQLIEWFMGSSLILNWTSGCLAVSSQYEIEKIVYFVKSRKVKTIHIFE
;
A
#
# COMPACT_ATOMS: atom_id res chain seq x y z
N MET A 1 -8.22 -28.85 55.06
CA MET A 1 -8.43 -28.92 53.59
C MET A 1 -7.79 -27.67 52.99
N ILE A 2 -6.64 -27.82 52.34
CA ILE A 2 -5.85 -26.73 51.75
C ILE A 2 -6.29 -26.61 50.29
N ALA A 3 -6.92 -25.50 49.90
CA ALA A 3 -7.27 -25.23 48.51
C ALA A 3 -6.13 -24.43 47.86
N PHE A 4 -5.35 -25.10 47.00
CA PHE A 4 -4.42 -24.45 46.08
C PHE A 4 -5.20 -23.89 44.89
N TYR A 5 -5.32 -22.57 44.79
CA TYR A 5 -5.74 -21.92 43.55
C TYR A 5 -4.52 -21.74 42.66
N ILE A 6 -4.39 -22.59 41.63
CA ILE A 6 -3.38 -22.46 40.60
C ILE A 6 -3.81 -21.30 39.68
N PHE A 7 -3.12 -20.17 39.78
CA PHE A 7 -3.16 -19.12 38.76
C PHE A 7 -2.43 -19.63 37.52
N ILE A 8 -3.15 -20.14 36.52
CA ILE A 8 -2.58 -20.34 35.18
C ILE A 8 -2.60 -18.99 34.49
N ALA A 9 -1.53 -18.21 34.68
CA ALA A 9 -1.22 -17.08 33.81
C ALA A 9 -0.75 -17.64 32.46
N GLY A 10 -1.70 -17.97 31.59
CA GLY A 10 -1.41 -18.30 30.20
C GLY A 10 -0.96 -17.03 29.48
N ALA A 11 0.35 -16.79 29.44
CA ALA A 11 0.93 -15.78 28.59
C ALA A 11 0.77 -16.22 27.13
N PHE A 12 -0.32 -15.79 26.49
CA PHE A 12 -0.39 -15.76 25.04
C PHE A 12 0.67 -14.78 24.55
N ALA A 13 1.86 -15.29 24.24
CA ALA A 13 2.85 -14.56 23.47
C ALA A 13 2.31 -14.41 22.04
N TYR A 14 1.42 -13.43 21.85
CA TYR A 14 1.01 -12.98 20.53
C TYR A 14 2.28 -12.51 19.83
N SER A 15 2.74 -13.24 18.82
CA SER A 15 3.94 -12.91 18.06
C SER A 15 3.73 -11.53 17.45
N GLN A 16 4.31 -10.52 18.09
CA GLN A 16 4.45 -9.17 17.56
C GLN A 16 5.38 -9.28 16.37
N VAL A 17 4.84 -9.59 15.19
CA VAL A 17 5.55 -9.41 13.92
C VAL A 17 5.85 -7.91 13.87
N ASN A 18 7.06 -7.59 14.28
CA ASN A 18 7.48 -6.24 14.63
C ASN A 18 7.43 -5.40 13.36
N ALA A 19 6.71 -4.28 13.34
CA ALA A 19 6.84 -3.31 12.25
C ALA A 19 8.30 -2.84 12.07
N LYS A 20 9.10 -2.93 13.15
CA LYS A 20 10.56 -2.78 13.11
C LYS A 20 11.27 -3.77 12.18
N SER A 21 10.73 -4.97 11.98
CA SER A 21 11.30 -5.99 11.07
C SER A 21 11.04 -5.70 9.60
N LEU A 22 9.92 -5.04 9.25
CA LEU A 22 9.57 -4.78 7.84
C LEU A 22 10.43 -3.67 7.23
N CYS A 23 10.71 -2.61 8.00
CA CYS A 23 11.62 -1.55 7.55
C CYS A 23 13.09 -1.89 7.82
N ALA A 24 13.41 -2.89 8.66
CA ALA A 24 14.79 -3.25 8.98
C ALA A 24 15.62 -3.63 7.74
N GLY A 25 16.88 -3.22 7.72
CA GLY A 25 17.82 -3.53 6.63
C GLY A 25 17.63 -2.69 5.36
N ALA A 26 16.73 -1.71 5.36
CA ALA A 26 16.59 -0.77 4.26
C ALA A 26 17.85 0.10 4.13
N ASN A 27 18.59 -0.04 3.02
CA ASN A 27 19.74 0.83 2.72
C ASN A 27 19.32 2.19 2.10
N SER A 28 18.03 2.39 1.89
CA SER A 28 17.41 3.61 1.36
C SER A 28 15.99 3.74 1.86
N SER A 29 15.47 4.97 1.96
CA SER A 29 14.04 5.17 2.25
C SER A 29 13.19 4.58 1.13
N GLN A 30 12.15 3.84 1.50
CA GLN A 30 11.31 3.06 0.60
C GLN A 30 9.86 3.01 1.06
N LEU A 31 8.95 2.73 0.12
CA LEU A 31 7.58 2.35 0.45
C LEU A 31 7.47 0.83 0.48
N ILE A 32 6.75 0.29 1.46
CA ILE A 32 6.46 -1.14 1.55
C ILE A 32 4.95 -1.28 1.68
N ALA A 33 4.29 -2.00 0.77
CA ALA A 33 2.85 -2.22 0.79
C ALA A 33 2.57 -3.71 1.04
N ASN A 34 1.89 -4.00 2.15
CA ASN A 34 1.37 -5.32 2.45
C ASN A 34 -0.12 -5.36 2.06
N LEU A 35 -0.46 -6.21 1.08
CA LEU A 35 -1.82 -6.35 0.58
C LEU A 35 -2.73 -7.10 1.55
N SER A 36 -2.21 -8.05 2.34
CA SER A 36 -2.98 -8.83 3.32
C SER A 36 -3.53 -7.96 4.45
N TYR A 37 -2.71 -7.04 4.97
CA TYR A 37 -3.06 -6.10 6.01
C TYR A 37 -3.59 -4.77 5.47
N ARG A 38 -3.48 -4.52 4.16
CA ARG A 38 -3.87 -3.27 3.51
C ARG A 38 -3.14 -2.06 4.07
N ILE A 39 -1.85 -2.21 4.35
CA ILE A 39 -1.02 -1.17 4.97
C ILE A 39 0.16 -0.84 4.06
N ILE A 40 0.33 0.46 3.78
CA ILE A 40 1.56 1.00 3.18
C ILE A 40 2.40 1.67 4.27
N TYR A 41 3.61 1.16 4.45
CA TYR A 41 4.63 1.64 5.36
C TYR A 41 5.59 2.61 4.64
N LEU A 42 5.90 3.71 5.31
CA LEU A 42 6.89 4.68 4.89
C LEU A 42 8.16 4.39 5.69
N CYS A 43 9.15 3.73 5.08
CA CYS A 43 10.37 3.30 5.76
C CYS A 43 11.52 4.29 5.54
N GLU A 44 12.17 4.71 6.61
CA GLU A 44 13.38 5.52 6.56
C GLU A 44 14.61 4.66 6.22
N LYS A 45 15.65 5.32 5.67
CA LYS A 45 16.94 4.68 5.35
C LYS A 45 17.68 4.07 6.55
N ASN A 46 17.29 4.39 7.78
CA ASN A 46 17.87 3.82 9.00
C ASN A 46 17.09 2.57 9.48
N GLY A 47 16.11 2.13 8.69
CA GLY A 47 15.27 0.98 8.96
C GLY A 47 14.11 1.22 9.92
N ASN A 48 13.87 2.48 10.32
CA ASN A 48 12.72 2.82 11.14
C ASN A 48 11.48 3.08 10.28
N GLU A 49 10.31 2.72 10.80
CA GLU A 49 9.03 3.19 10.26
C GLU A 49 8.88 4.68 10.55
N TYR A 50 8.66 5.49 9.51
CA TYR A 50 8.26 6.89 9.65
C TYR A 50 6.78 6.99 9.97
N TRP A 51 5.96 6.28 9.20
CA TRP A 51 4.50 6.23 9.35
C TRP A 51 3.90 5.08 8.53
N ARG A 52 2.59 4.84 8.68
CA ARG A 52 1.82 3.93 7.83
C ARG A 52 0.39 4.40 7.58
N TYR A 53 -0.16 4.04 6.43
CA TYR A 53 -1.55 4.33 6.05
C TYR A 53 -2.26 3.08 5.58
N PHE A 54 -3.58 3.05 5.77
CA PHE A 54 -4.41 2.03 5.14
C PHE A 54 -4.65 2.37 3.66
N PHE A 55 -4.84 1.34 2.83
CA PHE A 55 -5.23 1.53 1.43
C PHE A 55 -6.23 0.48 0.97
N SER A 56 -6.94 0.78 -0.11
CA SER A 56 -7.62 -0.23 -0.93
C SER A 56 -6.80 -0.58 -2.16
N TYR A 57 -6.94 -1.82 -2.62
CA TYR A 57 -6.22 -2.30 -3.79
C TYR A 57 -7.15 -2.92 -4.83
N GLY A 58 -6.58 -3.60 -5.82
CA GLY A 58 -7.29 -4.24 -6.91
C GLY A 58 -8.40 -5.17 -6.41
N ARG A 59 -9.63 -4.95 -6.87
CA ARG A 59 -10.78 -5.81 -6.53
C ARG A 59 -10.62 -7.25 -7.02
N GLY A 60 -9.78 -7.48 -8.03
CA GLY A 60 -9.38 -8.81 -8.51
C GLY A 60 -8.32 -9.50 -7.64
N GLY A 61 -7.82 -8.85 -6.59
CA GLY A 61 -6.81 -9.40 -5.68
C GLY A 61 -5.38 -8.97 -6.02
N ALA A 62 -4.42 -9.83 -5.70
CA ALA A 62 -2.99 -9.60 -5.95
C ALA A 62 -2.50 -10.29 -7.23
N ARG A 63 -1.22 -10.09 -7.56
CA ARG A 63 -0.48 -10.75 -8.64
C ARG A 63 -1.06 -10.46 -10.03
N LYS A 64 -1.15 -9.17 -10.35
CA LYS A 64 -1.51 -8.68 -11.68
C LYS A 64 -0.66 -9.31 -12.78
N TYR A 65 -1.31 -9.88 -13.80
CA TYR A 65 -0.67 -10.46 -14.98
C TYR A 65 -1.21 -9.86 -16.29
N SER A 66 -2.51 -9.56 -16.35
CA SER A 66 -3.15 -9.09 -17.57
C SER A 66 -3.84 -7.72 -17.42
N GLU A 67 -3.93 -6.98 -18.50
CA GLU A 67 -4.85 -5.83 -18.58
C GLU A 67 -6.29 -6.29 -18.31
N GLY A 68 -7.04 -5.53 -17.52
CA GLY A 68 -8.42 -5.87 -17.17
C GLY A 68 -8.61 -6.98 -16.12
N ASP A 69 -7.54 -7.60 -15.58
CA ASP A 69 -7.69 -8.61 -14.50
C ASP A 69 -7.99 -8.01 -13.11
N GLU A 70 -8.03 -6.68 -13.01
CA GLU A 70 -8.36 -5.89 -11.82
C GLU A 70 -7.49 -6.18 -10.59
N LYS A 71 -6.33 -6.80 -10.78
CA LYS A 71 -5.39 -7.17 -9.72
C LYS A 71 -4.35 -6.09 -9.49
N THR A 72 -3.82 -6.04 -8.26
CA THR A 72 -2.64 -5.24 -7.91
C THR A 72 -1.36 -6.06 -8.11
N PRO A 73 -0.31 -5.49 -8.73
CA PRO A 73 0.93 -6.21 -8.94
C PRO A 73 1.70 -6.44 -7.64
N VAL A 74 2.29 -7.62 -7.51
CA VAL A 74 3.23 -7.99 -6.43
C VAL A 74 4.65 -7.93 -6.97
N GLY A 75 5.60 -7.46 -6.18
CA GLY A 75 7.00 -7.28 -6.55
C GLY A 75 7.54 -5.90 -6.18
N THR A 76 8.75 -5.61 -6.63
CA THR A 76 9.41 -4.31 -6.42
C THR A 76 9.34 -3.47 -7.69
N TYR A 77 8.86 -2.24 -7.56
CA TYR A 77 8.65 -1.33 -8.67
C TYR A 77 9.34 0.01 -8.43
N ALA A 78 9.87 0.61 -9.49
CA ALA A 78 10.34 1.99 -9.44
C ALA A 78 9.14 2.94 -9.23
N LEU A 79 9.29 3.93 -8.37
CA LEU A 79 8.35 5.04 -8.26
C LEU A 79 8.67 6.11 -9.30
N GLY A 80 7.65 6.57 -10.00
CA GLY A 80 7.73 7.82 -10.75
C GLY A 80 7.52 9.03 -9.84
N ALA A 81 7.66 10.22 -10.44
CA ALA A 81 7.44 11.47 -9.72
C ALA A 81 5.96 11.62 -9.35
N PRO A 82 5.64 12.11 -8.12
CA PRO A 82 4.29 12.52 -7.79
C PRO A 82 3.79 13.61 -8.74
N GLN A 83 2.60 13.42 -9.30
CA GLN A 83 2.02 14.28 -10.32
C GLN A 83 0.53 14.54 -10.08
N LYS A 84 0.02 15.61 -10.71
CA LYS A 84 -1.42 15.85 -10.81
C LYS A 84 -2.06 14.77 -11.67
N SER A 85 -3.30 14.42 -11.38
CA SER A 85 -4.10 13.49 -12.18
C SER A 85 -5.43 14.16 -12.56
N ALA A 86 -5.98 13.76 -13.71
CA ALA A 86 -7.34 14.15 -14.09
C ALA A 86 -8.37 13.46 -13.19
N ASP A 87 -8.12 12.19 -12.86
CA ASP A 87 -9.06 11.35 -12.10
C ASP A 87 -8.91 11.52 -10.59
N PHE A 88 -7.67 11.71 -10.11
CA PHE A 88 -7.34 11.69 -8.69
C PHE A 88 -6.72 13.00 -8.22
N TYR A 89 -6.88 13.31 -6.93
CA TYR A 89 -6.25 14.46 -6.30
C TYR A 89 -4.74 14.50 -6.54
N GLN A 90 -4.10 13.34 -6.38
CA GLN A 90 -2.67 13.18 -6.56
C GLN A 90 -2.37 11.73 -6.95
N PHE A 91 -1.40 11.53 -7.84
CA PHE A 91 -1.02 10.20 -8.33
C PHE A 91 0.51 10.02 -8.30
N ILE A 92 0.96 8.84 -7.88
CA ILE A 92 2.35 8.41 -7.90
C ILE A 92 2.42 7.13 -8.74
N PRO A 93 2.86 7.19 -10.01
CA PRO A 93 2.95 6.01 -10.85
C PRO A 93 4.01 5.04 -10.32
N ILE A 94 3.79 3.74 -10.52
CA ILE A 94 4.80 2.71 -10.34
C ILE A 94 5.18 2.11 -11.69
N GLY A 95 6.42 1.62 -11.82
CA GLY A 95 6.96 1.03 -13.04
C GLY A 95 6.45 -0.39 -13.33
N TYR A 96 5.13 -0.60 -13.36
CA TYR A 96 4.50 -1.87 -13.75
C TYR A 96 3.95 -1.81 -15.20
N PRO A 97 4.10 -2.88 -16.00
CA PRO A 97 5.00 -4.02 -15.74
C PRO A 97 6.46 -3.61 -15.91
N THR A 98 7.37 -4.32 -15.24
CA THR A 98 8.81 -4.17 -15.49
C THR A 98 9.18 -4.63 -16.90
N LYS A 99 10.40 -4.29 -17.37
CA LYS A 99 10.87 -4.74 -18.69
C LYS A 99 10.89 -6.27 -18.79
N GLU A 100 11.28 -6.94 -17.71
CA GLU A 100 11.34 -8.39 -17.58
C GLU A 100 9.93 -8.99 -17.58
N GLN A 101 8.99 -8.40 -16.83
CA GLN A 101 7.58 -8.83 -16.84
C GLN A 101 6.96 -8.67 -18.23
N ARG A 102 7.24 -7.59 -18.96
CA ARG A 102 6.77 -7.44 -20.35
C ARG A 102 7.32 -8.55 -21.26
N LYS A 103 8.59 -8.93 -21.11
CA LYS A 103 9.17 -10.09 -21.85
C LYS A 103 8.50 -11.42 -21.46
N MET A 104 7.99 -11.53 -20.24
CA MET A 104 7.23 -12.68 -19.74
C MET A 104 5.73 -12.64 -20.10
N GLY A 105 5.28 -11.64 -20.87
CA GLY A 105 3.89 -11.56 -21.33
C GLY A 105 2.92 -10.80 -20.41
N TYR A 106 3.42 -10.12 -19.37
CA TYR A 106 2.57 -9.28 -18.52
C TYR A 106 2.06 -8.06 -19.32
N THR A 107 0.78 -7.75 -19.19
CA THR A 107 0.13 -6.65 -19.91
C THR A 107 -0.52 -5.63 -18.95
N GLY A 108 -1.03 -4.52 -19.51
CA GLY A 108 -1.58 -3.40 -18.76
C GLY A 108 -0.54 -2.35 -18.36
N GLY A 109 -0.93 -1.47 -17.43
CA GLY A 109 -0.12 -0.35 -16.98
C GLY A 109 -0.93 0.60 -16.09
N ALA A 110 -0.47 1.85 -16.00
CA ALA A 110 -1.13 2.93 -15.24
C ALA A 110 -1.42 2.58 -13.76
N ILE A 111 -0.59 1.74 -13.16
CA ILE A 111 -0.68 1.40 -11.73
C ILE A 111 0.06 2.45 -10.92
N GLY A 112 -0.51 2.84 -9.79
CA GLY A 112 0.09 3.84 -8.91
C GLY A 112 -0.50 3.84 -7.51
N ILE A 113 0.00 4.77 -6.72
CA ILE A 113 -0.59 5.17 -5.45
C ILE A 113 -1.39 6.43 -5.70
N HIS A 114 -2.62 6.52 -5.21
CA HIS A 114 -3.43 7.72 -5.37
C HIS A 114 -4.28 8.06 -4.16
N GLY A 115 -4.65 9.33 -4.07
CA GLY A 115 -5.67 9.81 -3.14
C GLY A 115 -7.09 9.67 -3.71
N PRO A 116 -8.10 10.28 -3.09
CA PRO A 116 -9.48 10.20 -3.55
C PRO A 116 -9.66 10.81 -4.96
N TYR A 117 -10.78 10.45 -5.60
CA TYR A 117 -11.18 11.04 -6.89
C TYR A 117 -11.40 12.56 -6.79
N ASN A 118 -11.04 13.28 -7.85
CA ASN A 118 -11.26 14.74 -7.95
C ASN A 118 -12.74 15.14 -8.01
N THR A 119 -13.59 14.22 -8.47
CA THR A 119 -15.00 14.47 -8.75
C THR A 119 -15.90 14.08 -7.59
N GLY A 120 -16.74 15.02 -7.15
CA GLY A 120 -17.61 14.87 -5.98
C GLY A 120 -18.59 13.69 -6.06
N ILE A 121 -19.04 13.28 -7.26
CA ILE A 121 -19.95 12.14 -7.40
C ILE A 121 -19.29 10.83 -6.97
N TYR A 122 -17.99 10.66 -7.27
CA TYR A 122 -17.25 9.45 -6.93
C TYR A 122 -16.85 9.45 -5.46
N GLN A 123 -16.58 10.63 -4.88
CA GLN A 123 -16.43 10.79 -3.42
C GLN A 123 -17.74 10.44 -2.69
N LEU A 124 -18.89 10.83 -3.27
CA LEU A 124 -20.20 10.51 -2.71
C LEU A 124 -20.52 9.01 -2.81
N ILE A 125 -20.16 8.35 -3.92
CA ILE A 125 -20.25 6.89 -4.10
C ILE A 125 -19.34 6.17 -3.09
N GLU A 126 -18.09 6.62 -2.93
CA GLU A 126 -17.15 6.10 -1.92
C GLU A 126 -17.70 6.22 -0.49
N TRP A 127 -18.40 7.32 -0.18
CA TRP A 127 -19.05 7.51 1.11
C TRP A 127 -20.29 6.62 1.29
N PHE A 128 -21.16 6.52 0.28
CA PHE A 128 -22.41 5.76 0.32
C PHE A 128 -22.20 4.24 0.30
N MET A 129 -21.17 3.74 -0.40
CA MET A 129 -20.90 2.30 -0.52
C MET A 129 -20.13 1.70 0.67
N GLY A 130 -19.94 2.48 1.74
CA GLY A 130 -19.10 2.12 2.87
C GLY A 130 -17.64 2.40 2.54
N SER A 131 -17.08 3.40 3.25
CA SER A 131 -15.74 3.99 3.15
C SER A 131 -14.74 3.26 2.26
N SER A 132 -14.00 4.01 1.44
CA SER A 132 -13.03 3.59 0.43
C SER A 132 -11.97 2.56 0.87
N LEU A 133 -11.92 2.15 2.14
CA LEU A 133 -11.06 1.14 2.75
C LEU A 133 -11.77 -0.17 3.19
N ILE A 134 -13.10 -0.22 3.26
CA ILE A 134 -13.83 -1.45 3.67
C ILE A 134 -13.71 -2.51 2.56
N LEU A 135 -13.83 -2.09 1.30
CA LEU A 135 -13.78 -2.96 0.13
C LEU A 135 -12.61 -2.59 -0.77
N ASN A 136 -11.96 -3.60 -1.36
CA ASN A 136 -11.03 -3.40 -2.46
C ASN A 136 -11.82 -3.08 -3.73
N TRP A 137 -11.59 -1.91 -4.32
CA TRP A 137 -12.40 -1.41 -5.43
C TRP A 137 -11.59 -1.01 -6.65
N THR A 138 -10.28 -0.79 -6.50
CA THR A 138 -9.45 -0.26 -7.59
C THR A 138 -9.32 -1.30 -8.71
N SER A 139 -8.87 -0.87 -9.88
CA SER A 139 -8.51 -1.79 -10.98
C SER A 139 -7.05 -2.27 -10.89
N GLY A 140 -6.37 -2.02 -9.76
CA GLY A 140 -5.00 -2.47 -9.49
C GLY A 140 -4.10 -1.46 -8.76
N CYS A 141 -4.54 -0.21 -8.61
CA CYS A 141 -3.83 0.83 -7.85
C CYS A 141 -3.91 0.64 -6.32
N LEU A 142 -3.07 1.35 -5.58
CA LEU A 142 -3.15 1.49 -4.12
C LEU A 142 -3.81 2.84 -3.77
N ALA A 143 -5.06 2.81 -3.30
CA ALA A 143 -5.86 4.00 -3.01
C ALA A 143 -5.86 4.31 -1.51
N VAL A 144 -5.34 5.47 -1.10
CA VAL A 144 -5.49 5.96 0.28
C VAL A 144 -6.77 6.78 0.44
N SER A 145 -7.24 6.93 1.68
CA SER A 145 -8.61 7.37 1.95
C SER A 145 -8.84 8.88 1.86
N SER A 146 -7.78 9.68 1.95
CA SER A 146 -7.92 11.14 2.01
C SER A 146 -6.83 11.89 1.26
N GLN A 147 -7.12 13.16 0.94
CA GLN A 147 -6.15 14.09 0.38
C GLN A 147 -4.93 14.26 1.30
N TYR A 148 -5.17 14.35 2.62
CA TYR A 148 -4.10 14.48 3.61
C TYR A 148 -3.14 13.29 3.60
N GLU A 149 -3.65 12.07 3.53
CA GLU A 149 -2.81 10.86 3.49
C GLU A 149 -1.92 10.84 2.26
N ILE A 150 -2.47 11.11 1.06
CA ILE A 150 -1.67 11.12 -0.16
C ILE A 150 -0.65 12.27 -0.16
N GLU A 151 -0.98 13.43 0.40
CA GLU A 151 -0.03 14.54 0.55
C GLU A 151 1.15 14.18 1.44
N LYS A 152 0.92 13.45 2.54
CA LYS A 152 1.98 12.97 3.42
C LYS A 152 2.87 11.94 2.73
N ILE A 153 2.29 11.02 1.96
CA ILE A 153 3.06 10.08 1.14
C ILE A 153 3.90 10.85 0.11
N VAL A 154 3.33 11.83 -0.58
CA VAL A 154 4.05 12.66 -1.55
C VAL A 154 5.18 13.46 -0.91
N TYR A 155 4.93 14.06 0.25
CA TYR A 155 5.94 14.77 1.02
C TYR A 155 7.09 13.84 1.40
N PHE A 156 6.78 12.62 1.87
CA PHE A 156 7.79 11.62 2.21
C PHE A 156 8.60 11.21 0.99
N VAL A 157 7.94 10.86 -0.12
CA VAL A 157 8.58 10.47 -1.39
C VAL A 157 9.55 11.56 -1.88
N LYS A 158 9.11 12.82 -1.89
CA LYS A 158 9.92 13.96 -2.33
C LYS A 158 11.09 14.24 -1.38
N SER A 159 10.81 14.35 -0.08
CA SER A 159 11.82 14.75 0.92
C SER A 159 12.89 13.69 1.14
N ARG A 160 12.54 12.40 1.04
CA ARG A 160 13.47 11.27 1.20
C ARG A 160 14.02 10.74 -0.12
N LYS A 161 13.58 11.31 -1.26
CA LYS A 161 13.94 10.87 -2.61
C LYS A 161 13.69 9.37 -2.80
N VAL A 162 12.53 8.90 -2.32
CA VAL A 162 12.16 7.48 -2.39
C VAL A 162 12.08 7.06 -3.85
N LYS A 163 12.73 5.95 -4.19
CA LYS A 163 12.83 5.45 -5.57
C LYS A 163 12.00 4.22 -5.84
N THR A 164 11.60 3.49 -4.80
CA THR A 164 11.00 2.16 -4.95
C THR A 164 9.82 1.97 -4.00
N ILE A 165 8.91 1.12 -4.45
CA ILE A 165 7.89 0.48 -3.62
C ILE A 165 8.03 -1.03 -3.74
N HIS A 166 7.99 -1.72 -2.60
CA HIS A 166 7.89 -3.17 -2.53
C HIS A 166 6.45 -3.55 -2.17
N ILE A 167 5.78 -4.34 -3.00
CA ILE A 167 4.40 -4.78 -2.82
C ILE A 167 4.38 -6.29 -2.63
N PHE A 168 3.78 -6.79 -1.55
CA PHE A 168 3.70 -8.20 -1.22
C PHE A 168 2.37 -8.57 -0.55
N GLU A 169 2.08 -9.87 -0.46
CA GLU A 169 0.97 -10.42 0.33
C GLU A 169 1.45 -10.79 1.73
#